data_AF-A0A7K3ZYE7-F1
#
_entry.id   AF-A0A7K3ZYE7-F1
#
_cell.length_a   1.000
_cell.length_b   1.000
_cell.length_c   1.000
_cell.angle_alpha   90.00
_cell.angle_beta   90.00
_cell.angle_gamma   90.00
#
_symmetry.space_group_name_H-M   'P 1'
#
loop_
_entity.id
_entity.type
_entity.pdbx_description
1 polymer ?
#
loop_
_entity_poly.entity_id
_entity_poly.type
_entity_poly.pdbx_seq_one_letter_code
_entity_poly.pdbx_strand_id
1 'polypeptide(L)'
;QILERRCVIETESAIDPIAARRAVFEESSGFVSGKDGRERVLDKAARRLSVSPAELERALWADQEDNLAVKEFRTLAPEDLLKQYNLSLAQTLLFRATAMEIRVKDNYQPVFRKIKQLGLIYSIHDGKISLEGPLSLFKMTEKYGSAFARLLPTLMQAGRWSLKASISRKTFQGKRIYDFALDHTRRSLFGVESDAEVGFDSAIEKEFYQLSFKGWTVQREPIVLQAGEYAIIPDFSLERNGTRIYVEIIGFWTPEYLKHKIQKLNLLQEKESLILLVNRNLACTGSEFQAENLLFYDKKIPHLEIIKILRGYEEKQKAEELARLEGMEISLGSDAGVIDLEEVARRYGVGIEPLKETIKGQNRLGFSLIGDQLVSQHVLEEIKAELEGVKKHDDALKIFVRHGIRAYSQALTLLGYKVKWSGLDPDNAEILKV
;
A
#
# COMPACT_ATOMS: atom_id res chain seq x y z
N GLN A 1 5.99 9.20 -33.57
CA GLN A 1 6.19 8.82 -32.15
C GLN A 1 4.92 8.82 -31.29
N ILE A 2 4.36 9.95 -30.79
CA ILE A 2 3.18 9.86 -29.89
C ILE A 2 1.95 9.28 -30.60
N LEU A 3 1.65 9.76 -31.81
CA LEU A 3 0.58 9.21 -32.66
C LEU A 3 0.86 7.76 -33.09
N GLU A 4 2.11 7.47 -33.41
CA GLU A 4 2.59 6.15 -33.85
C GLU A 4 2.39 5.07 -32.77
N ARG A 5 2.59 5.39 -31.49
CA ARG A 5 2.26 4.48 -30.36
C ARG A 5 0.77 4.12 -30.27
N ARG A 6 -0.10 4.85 -30.97
CA ARG A 6 -1.55 4.62 -31.05
C ARG A 6 -1.96 3.90 -32.34
N CYS A 7 -0.99 3.58 -33.20
CA CYS A 7 -1.20 2.77 -34.39
C CYS A 7 -0.97 1.29 -34.05
N VAL A 8 -1.77 0.41 -34.66
CA VAL A 8 -1.40 -1.00 -34.84
C VAL A 8 -0.73 -1.09 -36.19
N ILE A 9 0.59 -1.33 -36.16
CA ILE A 9 1.45 -1.32 -37.34
C ILE A 9 1.86 -2.76 -37.62
N GLU A 10 1.64 -3.22 -38.85
CA GLU A 10 1.91 -4.60 -39.24
C GLU A 10 2.61 -4.66 -40.61
N THR A 11 3.37 -5.73 -40.80
CA THR A 11 3.93 -6.09 -42.10
C THR A 11 2.81 -6.54 -43.03
N GLU A 12 2.54 -5.79 -44.09
CA GLU A 12 1.59 -6.18 -45.12
C GLU A 12 2.33 -6.87 -46.27
N SER A 13 2.39 -8.20 -46.21
CA SER A 13 3.09 -9.00 -47.22
C SER A 13 2.43 -10.35 -47.43
N ALA A 14 2.41 -10.81 -48.69
CA ALA A 14 1.93 -12.15 -49.05
C ALA A 14 2.93 -13.26 -48.68
N ILE A 15 4.21 -12.92 -48.49
CA ILE A 15 5.29 -13.85 -48.11
C ILE A 15 6.15 -13.19 -47.05
N ASP A 16 6.80 -13.99 -46.21
CA ASP A 16 7.86 -13.54 -45.32
C ASP A 16 8.95 -12.72 -46.08
N PRO A 17 9.17 -11.44 -45.73
CA PRO A 17 10.15 -10.57 -46.38
C PRO A 17 11.59 -11.11 -46.35
N ILE A 18 11.96 -11.87 -45.31
CA ILE A 18 13.28 -12.51 -45.22
C ILE A 18 13.41 -13.60 -46.29
N ALA A 19 12.42 -14.47 -46.42
CA ALA A 19 12.37 -15.49 -47.47
C ALA A 19 12.36 -14.88 -48.88
N ALA A 20 11.62 -13.79 -49.09
CA ALA A 20 11.58 -13.05 -50.35
C ALA A 20 12.98 -12.52 -50.74
N ARG A 21 13.67 -11.84 -49.82
CA ARG A 21 15.03 -11.31 -50.03
C ARG A 21 16.04 -12.42 -50.30
N ARG A 22 15.98 -13.49 -49.51
CA ARG A 22 16.86 -14.65 -49.69
C ARG A 22 16.70 -15.24 -51.08
N ALA A 23 15.47 -15.40 -51.56
CA ALA A 23 15.24 -15.94 -52.90
C ALA A 23 15.78 -15.03 -54.00
N VAL A 24 15.55 -13.73 -53.92
CA VAL A 24 16.07 -12.78 -54.92
C VAL A 24 17.59 -12.71 -54.91
N PHE A 25 18.24 -12.71 -53.73
CA PHE A 25 19.70 -12.60 -53.64
C PHE A 25 20.44 -13.90 -53.99
N GLU A 26 19.85 -15.06 -53.77
CA GLU A 26 20.38 -16.33 -54.28
C GLU A 26 20.29 -16.38 -55.81
N GLU A 27 19.13 -16.01 -56.39
CA GLU A 27 18.93 -15.99 -57.85
C GLU A 27 19.77 -14.92 -58.55
N SER A 28 20.10 -13.80 -57.89
CA SER A 28 20.91 -12.73 -58.48
C SER A 28 22.39 -13.06 -58.57
N SER A 29 22.88 -14.03 -57.76
CA SER A 29 24.30 -14.40 -57.68
C SER A 29 25.24 -13.18 -57.54
N GLY A 30 24.82 -12.17 -56.77
CA GLY A 30 25.50 -10.87 -56.64
C GLY A 30 24.59 -9.69 -56.97
N PHE A 31 25.10 -8.69 -57.68
CA PHE A 31 24.31 -7.55 -58.15
C PHE A 31 23.93 -7.72 -59.62
N VAL A 32 22.75 -7.26 -59.97
CA VAL A 32 22.23 -7.32 -61.33
C VAL A 32 22.34 -5.94 -61.96
N SER A 33 22.89 -5.86 -63.17
CA SER A 33 22.95 -4.64 -63.97
C SER A 33 21.93 -4.68 -65.11
N GLY A 34 21.21 -3.58 -65.30
CA GLY A 34 20.19 -3.44 -66.35
C GLY A 34 18.80 -3.99 -65.99
N LYS A 35 17.77 -3.48 -66.68
CA LYS A 35 16.35 -3.80 -66.41
C LYS A 35 16.01 -5.25 -66.74
N ASP A 36 16.45 -5.75 -67.89
CA ASP A 36 16.17 -7.12 -68.35
C ASP A 36 16.79 -8.20 -67.45
N GLY A 37 17.89 -7.88 -66.76
CA GLY A 37 18.49 -8.74 -65.75
C GLY A 37 17.62 -8.79 -64.49
N ARG A 38 17.17 -7.62 -64.02
CA ARG A 38 16.32 -7.49 -62.82
C ARG A 38 15.01 -8.27 -62.99
N GLU A 39 14.33 -8.08 -64.12
CA GLU A 39 13.06 -8.75 -64.40
C GLU A 39 13.21 -10.27 -64.41
N ARG A 40 14.27 -10.80 -65.06
CA ARG A 40 14.55 -12.24 -65.06
C ARG A 40 14.79 -12.82 -63.66
N VAL A 41 15.50 -12.11 -62.80
CA VAL A 41 15.77 -12.57 -61.42
C VAL A 41 14.50 -12.55 -60.58
N LEU A 42 13.72 -11.47 -60.67
CA LEU A 42 12.43 -11.37 -59.97
C LEU A 42 11.45 -12.45 -60.44
N ASP A 43 11.36 -12.70 -61.75
CA ASP A 43 10.49 -13.74 -62.32
C ASP A 43 10.86 -15.14 -61.82
N LYS A 44 12.16 -15.48 -61.79
CA LYS A 44 12.63 -16.77 -61.31
C LYS A 44 12.38 -16.95 -59.82
N ALA A 45 12.72 -15.95 -59.01
CA ALA A 45 12.50 -15.97 -57.58
C ALA A 45 10.99 -16.04 -57.24
N ALA A 46 10.14 -15.33 -57.99
CA ALA A 46 8.70 -15.32 -57.78
C ALA A 46 8.06 -16.68 -58.10
N ARG A 47 8.48 -17.31 -59.22
CA ARG A 47 8.08 -18.69 -59.56
C ARG A 47 8.48 -19.68 -58.47
N ARG A 48 9.69 -19.55 -57.91
CA ARG A 48 10.19 -20.42 -56.84
C ARG A 48 9.35 -20.32 -55.56
N LEU A 49 8.84 -19.12 -55.27
CA LEU A 49 8.01 -18.83 -54.10
C LEU A 49 6.50 -18.92 -54.38
N SER A 50 6.10 -19.32 -55.59
CA SER A 50 4.69 -19.44 -56.02
C SER A 50 3.87 -18.16 -55.86
N VAL A 51 4.48 -17.00 -56.17
CA VAL A 51 3.82 -15.69 -56.17
C VAL A 51 4.06 -14.95 -57.47
N SER A 52 3.36 -13.84 -57.69
CA SER A 52 3.67 -12.94 -58.79
C SER A 52 4.96 -12.13 -58.54
N PRO A 53 5.70 -11.73 -59.59
CA PRO A 53 6.86 -10.85 -59.46
C PRO A 53 6.54 -9.55 -58.73
N ALA A 54 5.35 -9.00 -58.95
CA ALA A 54 4.90 -7.78 -58.29
C ALA A 54 4.63 -7.98 -56.78
N GLU A 55 4.06 -9.11 -56.38
CA GLU A 55 3.91 -9.45 -54.95
C GLU A 55 5.24 -9.70 -54.28
N LEU A 56 6.16 -10.40 -54.96
CA LEU A 56 7.51 -10.61 -54.47
C LEU A 56 8.23 -9.28 -54.27
N GLU A 57 8.15 -8.37 -55.23
CA GLU A 57 8.81 -7.06 -55.17
C GLU A 57 8.28 -6.20 -54.02
N ARG A 58 6.96 -6.23 -53.77
CA ARG A 58 6.36 -5.59 -52.58
C ARG A 58 6.81 -6.23 -51.27
N ALA A 59 6.96 -7.57 -51.26
CA ALA A 59 7.35 -8.32 -50.06
C ALA A 59 8.80 -8.07 -49.64
N LEU A 60 9.72 -7.74 -50.57
CA LEU A 60 11.17 -7.66 -50.29
C LEU A 60 11.52 -6.78 -49.08
N TRP A 61 10.81 -5.67 -48.91
CA TRP A 61 11.11 -4.66 -47.89
C TRP A 61 9.91 -4.31 -47.02
N ALA A 62 8.85 -5.13 -47.06
CA ALA A 62 7.61 -4.88 -46.33
C ALA A 62 7.78 -4.88 -44.81
N ASP A 63 8.89 -5.42 -44.29
CA ASP A 63 9.27 -5.43 -42.88
C ASP A 63 10.13 -4.23 -42.45
N GLN A 64 10.51 -3.33 -43.36
CA GLN A 64 11.20 -2.10 -42.99
C GLN A 64 10.22 -1.09 -42.38
N GLU A 65 10.68 -0.33 -41.36
CA GLU A 65 9.85 0.64 -40.62
C GLU A 65 9.05 1.58 -41.54
N ASP A 66 9.68 2.07 -42.61
CA ASP A 66 9.06 2.99 -43.58
C ASP A 66 7.97 2.35 -44.46
N ASN A 67 7.95 1.01 -44.57
CA ASN A 67 7.02 0.25 -45.42
C ASN A 67 5.93 -0.48 -44.63
N LEU A 68 5.94 -0.38 -43.30
CA LEU A 68 4.91 -1.00 -42.47
C LEU A 68 3.56 -0.30 -42.69
N ALA A 69 2.49 -1.08 -42.68
CA ALA A 69 1.14 -0.56 -42.88
C ALA A 69 0.46 -0.29 -41.53
N VAL A 70 -0.23 0.85 -41.42
CA VAL A 70 -1.10 1.15 -40.27
C VAL A 70 -2.44 0.44 -40.50
N LYS A 71 -2.71 -0.60 -39.71
CA LYS A 71 -3.99 -1.34 -39.77
C LYS A 71 -5.09 -0.68 -38.96
N GLU A 72 -4.72 -0.17 -37.79
CA GLU A 72 -5.64 0.52 -36.90
C GLU A 72 -5.00 1.77 -36.33
N PHE A 73 -5.83 2.78 -36.06
CA PHE A 73 -5.40 3.99 -35.37
C PHE A 73 -6.39 4.35 -34.27
N ARG A 74 -5.91 4.35 -33.01
CA ARG A 74 -6.70 4.78 -31.86
C ARG A 74 -6.72 6.30 -31.80
N THR A 75 -7.82 6.89 -32.27
CA THR A 75 -7.99 8.34 -32.36
C THR A 75 -7.81 9.05 -31.00
N LEU A 76 -7.41 10.31 -31.06
CA LEU A 76 -7.23 11.20 -29.92
C LEU A 76 -7.64 12.62 -30.34
N ALA A 77 -8.30 13.36 -29.47
CA ALA A 77 -8.55 14.78 -29.72
C ALA A 77 -7.23 15.55 -29.84
N PRO A 78 -7.09 16.53 -30.75
CA PRO A 78 -5.86 17.30 -30.90
C PRO A 78 -5.36 17.95 -29.60
N GLU A 79 -6.28 18.39 -28.74
CA GLU A 79 -5.98 18.99 -27.44
C GLU A 79 -5.30 17.97 -26.50
N ASP A 80 -5.77 16.73 -26.51
CA ASP A 80 -5.20 15.67 -25.69
C ASP A 80 -3.84 15.19 -26.26
N LEU A 81 -3.64 15.29 -27.57
CA LEU A 81 -2.32 15.07 -28.17
C LEU A 81 -1.30 16.10 -27.67
N LEU A 82 -1.65 17.38 -27.64
CA LEU A 82 -0.78 18.44 -27.12
C LEU A 82 -0.46 18.22 -25.64
N LYS A 83 -1.46 17.80 -24.87
CA LYS A 83 -1.30 17.45 -23.45
C LYS A 83 -0.35 16.26 -23.23
N GLN A 84 -0.45 15.20 -24.04
CA GLN A 84 0.47 14.06 -24.02
C GLN A 84 1.88 14.44 -24.48
N TYR A 85 1.98 15.35 -25.45
CA TYR A 85 3.25 15.92 -25.92
C TYR A 85 3.97 16.69 -24.81
N ASN A 86 3.27 17.58 -24.11
CA ASN A 86 3.82 18.34 -23.00
C ASN A 86 4.35 17.42 -21.88
N LEU A 87 3.62 16.35 -21.56
CA LEU A 87 4.06 15.36 -20.58
C LEU A 87 5.33 14.64 -21.03
N SER A 88 5.34 14.14 -22.28
CA SER A 88 6.50 13.45 -22.86
C SER A 88 7.73 14.36 -22.91
N LEU A 89 7.54 15.64 -23.24
CA LEU A 89 8.60 16.64 -23.27
C LEU A 89 9.18 16.88 -21.86
N ALA A 90 8.31 17.08 -20.85
CA ALA A 90 8.73 17.26 -19.47
C ALA A 90 9.46 16.03 -18.93
N GLN A 91 8.97 14.82 -19.21
CA GLN A 91 9.63 13.56 -18.85
C GLN A 91 11.01 13.43 -19.53
N THR A 92 11.12 13.79 -20.80
CA THR A 92 12.38 13.76 -21.53
C THR A 92 13.40 14.73 -20.95
N LEU A 93 12.98 15.90 -20.46
CA LEU A 93 13.86 16.81 -19.72
C LEU A 93 14.33 16.17 -18.40
N LEU A 94 13.42 15.53 -17.65
CA LEU A 94 13.73 14.86 -16.40
C LEU A 94 14.69 13.67 -16.56
N PHE A 95 14.79 13.04 -17.74
CA PHE A 95 15.80 12.01 -17.99
C PHE A 95 17.24 12.48 -17.77
N ARG A 96 17.50 13.79 -17.85
CA ARG A 96 18.82 14.39 -17.57
C ARG A 96 18.89 15.08 -16.20
N ALA A 97 17.89 14.87 -15.35
CA ALA A 97 17.91 15.40 -14.00
C ALA A 97 18.90 14.62 -13.12
N THR A 98 19.72 15.33 -12.35
CA THR A 98 20.65 14.76 -11.37
C THR A 98 20.07 14.73 -9.96
N ALA A 99 19.13 15.63 -9.67
CA ALA A 99 18.42 15.74 -8.41
C ALA A 99 17.02 16.32 -8.66
N MET A 100 16.08 16.01 -7.77
CA MET A 100 14.70 16.51 -7.86
C MET A 100 14.14 16.78 -6.46
N GLU A 101 13.63 17.98 -6.23
CA GLU A 101 12.89 18.36 -5.03
C GLU A 101 11.40 18.41 -5.38
N ILE A 102 10.55 17.79 -4.56
CA ILE A 102 9.09 17.88 -4.70
C ILE A 102 8.46 18.37 -3.39
N ARG A 103 7.29 18.99 -3.49
CA ARG A 103 6.39 19.26 -2.37
C ARG A 103 5.02 18.72 -2.73
N VAL A 104 4.36 18.06 -1.79
CA VAL A 104 3.01 17.50 -1.93
C VAL A 104 2.25 17.81 -0.66
N LYS A 105 1.09 18.46 -0.78
CA LYS A 105 0.27 18.80 0.40
C LYS A 105 -0.72 17.70 0.78
N ASP A 106 -1.37 17.12 -0.23
CA ASP A 106 -2.48 16.19 -0.07
C ASP A 106 -2.24 14.94 -0.93
N ASN A 107 -2.73 13.79 -0.49
CA ASN A 107 -2.60 12.51 -1.19
C ASN A 107 -1.13 12.17 -1.53
N TYR A 108 -0.26 12.24 -0.53
CA TYR A 108 1.17 11.96 -0.70
C TYR A 108 1.44 10.44 -0.83
N GLN A 109 0.56 9.58 -0.31
CA GLN A 109 0.76 8.13 -0.25
C GLN A 109 1.08 7.53 -1.63
N PRO A 110 0.30 7.78 -2.72
CA PRO A 110 0.63 7.26 -4.05
C PRO A 110 1.99 7.74 -4.57
N VAL A 111 2.38 8.98 -4.25
CA VAL A 111 3.66 9.55 -4.66
C VAL A 111 4.81 8.82 -3.97
N PHE A 112 4.71 8.60 -2.66
CA PHE A 112 5.73 7.88 -1.90
C PHE A 112 5.81 6.41 -2.27
N ARG A 113 4.69 5.75 -2.55
CA ARG A 113 4.67 4.41 -3.10
C ARG A 113 5.44 4.34 -4.42
N LYS A 114 5.18 5.28 -5.33
CA LYS A 114 5.92 5.34 -6.61
C LYS A 114 7.41 5.62 -6.39
N ILE A 115 7.79 6.46 -5.42
CA ILE A 115 9.19 6.70 -5.02
C ILE A 115 9.85 5.40 -4.56
N LYS A 116 9.19 4.63 -3.68
CA LYS A 116 9.67 3.32 -3.19
C LYS A 116 9.84 2.34 -4.36
N GLN A 117 8.82 2.15 -5.19
CA GLN A 117 8.89 1.28 -6.38
C GLN A 117 10.02 1.61 -7.35
N LEU A 118 10.32 2.90 -7.50
CA LEU A 118 11.39 3.38 -8.37
C LEU A 118 12.78 3.27 -7.71
N GLY A 119 12.86 2.85 -6.44
CA GLY A 119 14.09 2.71 -5.67
C GLY A 119 14.84 4.03 -5.46
N LEU A 120 14.09 5.13 -5.38
CA LEU A 120 14.64 6.45 -5.13
C LEU A 120 14.92 6.64 -3.63
N ILE A 121 16.06 7.26 -3.31
CA ILE A 121 16.33 7.72 -1.95
C ILE A 121 15.65 9.07 -1.76
N TYR A 122 14.98 9.24 -0.63
CA TYR A 122 14.38 10.52 -0.27
C TYR A 122 14.78 11.01 1.11
N SER A 123 14.81 12.32 1.29
CA SER A 123 14.85 13.01 2.59
C SER A 123 13.71 14.02 2.66
N ILE A 124 13.23 14.30 3.87
CA ILE A 124 12.12 15.24 4.06
C ILE A 124 12.55 16.31 5.06
N HIS A 125 12.54 17.57 4.61
CA HIS A 125 12.88 18.73 5.42
C HIS A 125 11.90 19.86 5.12
N ASP A 126 11.27 20.45 6.13
CA ASP A 126 10.36 21.60 5.97
C ASP A 126 9.29 21.37 4.86
N GLY A 127 8.68 20.18 4.86
CA GLY A 127 7.69 19.76 3.87
C GLY A 127 8.21 19.57 2.44
N LYS A 128 9.52 19.68 2.21
CA LYS A 128 10.20 19.36 0.94
C LYS A 128 10.70 17.94 0.96
N ILE A 129 10.44 17.21 -0.11
CA ILE A 129 10.95 15.86 -0.33
C ILE A 129 12.05 15.95 -1.38
N SER A 130 13.29 15.82 -0.95
CA SER A 130 14.44 15.77 -1.85
C SER A 130 14.64 14.33 -2.32
N LEU A 131 14.72 14.14 -3.63
CA LEU A 131 14.83 12.84 -4.28
C LEU A 131 16.18 12.72 -4.97
N GLU A 132 16.87 11.64 -4.62
CA GLU A 132 18.19 11.30 -5.10
C GLU A 132 18.28 9.82 -5.45
N GLY A 133 19.32 9.44 -6.19
CA GLY A 133 19.62 8.06 -6.44
C GLY A 133 20.75 7.56 -5.52
N PRO A 134 20.80 6.25 -5.20
CA PRO A 134 21.86 5.68 -4.36
C PRO A 134 23.30 6.02 -4.79
N LEU A 135 23.57 6.09 -6.10
CA LEU A 135 24.90 6.46 -6.61
C LEU A 135 25.16 7.97 -6.63
N SER A 136 24.11 8.78 -6.49
CA SER A 136 24.18 10.25 -6.56
C SER A 136 24.88 10.86 -5.35
N LEU A 137 24.81 10.19 -4.19
CA LEU A 137 25.51 10.56 -2.95
C LEU A 137 27.03 10.64 -3.12
N PHE A 138 27.58 9.93 -4.10
CA PHE A 138 29.02 9.93 -4.39
C PHE A 138 29.36 10.61 -5.72
N LYS A 139 28.43 10.69 -6.68
CA LYS A 139 28.64 11.26 -8.03
C LYS A 139 27.35 11.82 -8.63
N MET A 140 27.36 13.05 -9.15
CA MET A 140 26.22 13.58 -9.93
C MET A 140 25.98 12.78 -11.23
N THR A 141 25.07 11.81 -11.21
CA THR A 141 24.75 10.95 -12.36
C THR A 141 23.33 11.16 -12.87
N GLU A 142 23.15 11.01 -14.19
CA GLU A 142 21.84 11.04 -14.85
C GLU A 142 21.13 9.66 -14.81
N LYS A 143 21.70 8.68 -14.09
CA LYS A 143 21.22 7.29 -14.06
C LYS A 143 19.79 7.14 -13.54
N TYR A 144 19.31 8.12 -12.77
CA TYR A 144 17.99 8.10 -12.12
C TYR A 144 16.99 9.05 -12.76
N GLY A 145 17.37 9.77 -13.83
CA GLY A 145 16.46 10.68 -14.52
C GLY A 145 15.22 9.97 -15.09
N SER A 146 15.36 8.70 -15.50
CA SER A 146 14.24 7.86 -15.94
C SER A 146 13.24 7.60 -14.80
N ALA A 147 13.71 7.40 -13.57
CA ALA A 147 12.87 7.26 -12.40
C ALA A 147 12.14 8.57 -12.08
N PHE A 148 12.84 9.72 -12.10
CA PHE A 148 12.22 11.03 -11.90
C PHE A 148 11.12 11.32 -12.92
N ALA A 149 11.37 11.02 -14.20
CA ALA A 149 10.39 11.16 -15.26
C ALA A 149 9.15 10.27 -15.06
N ARG A 150 9.34 9.03 -14.57
CA ARG A 150 8.24 8.09 -14.26
C ARG A 150 7.45 8.48 -13.02
N LEU A 151 8.01 9.29 -12.12
CA LEU A 151 7.31 9.82 -10.95
C LEU A 151 6.35 10.97 -11.30
N LEU A 152 6.70 11.76 -12.33
CA LEU A 152 5.98 12.98 -12.70
C LEU A 152 4.44 12.79 -12.87
N PRO A 153 3.93 11.76 -13.59
CA PRO A 153 2.49 11.56 -13.73
C PRO A 153 1.80 11.35 -12.38
N THR A 154 2.38 10.53 -11.49
CA THR A 154 1.83 10.27 -10.15
C THR A 154 1.85 11.52 -9.29
N LEU A 155 2.93 12.33 -9.36
CA LEU A 155 2.99 13.61 -8.66
C LEU A 155 1.88 14.56 -9.12
N MET A 156 1.62 14.61 -10.44
CA MET A 156 0.60 15.48 -11.03
C MET A 156 -0.83 15.12 -10.62
N GLN A 157 -1.08 13.91 -10.13
CA GLN A 157 -2.39 13.49 -9.63
C GLN A 157 -2.75 14.18 -8.31
N ALA A 158 -1.76 14.55 -7.48
CA ALA A 158 -1.97 15.27 -6.23
C ALA A 158 -2.65 16.63 -6.45
N GLY A 159 -3.45 17.08 -5.47
CA GLY A 159 -4.18 18.35 -5.58
C GLY A 159 -3.27 19.57 -5.63
N ARG A 160 -2.30 19.64 -4.71
CA ARG A 160 -1.28 20.69 -4.66
C ARG A 160 0.11 20.07 -4.61
N TRP A 161 0.91 20.39 -5.63
CA TRP A 161 2.27 19.93 -5.76
C TRP A 161 3.17 20.99 -6.41
N SER A 162 4.47 20.85 -6.18
CA SER A 162 5.52 21.55 -6.92
C SER A 162 6.72 20.63 -7.09
N LEU A 163 7.46 20.83 -8.17
CA LEU A 163 8.66 20.10 -8.55
C LEU A 163 9.74 21.09 -8.97
N LYS A 164 10.97 20.84 -8.51
CA LYS A 164 12.18 21.49 -8.99
C LYS A 164 13.20 20.40 -9.31
N ALA A 165 13.77 20.41 -10.51
CA ALA A 165 14.77 19.44 -10.93
C ALA A 165 16.01 20.14 -11.44
N SER A 166 17.18 19.61 -11.08
CA SER A 166 18.47 20.09 -11.56
C SER A 166 18.85 19.30 -12.82
N ILE A 167 18.75 19.94 -13.99
CA ILE A 167 18.98 19.33 -15.29
C ILE A 167 20.43 19.53 -15.72
N SER A 168 21.13 18.43 -15.92
CA SER A 168 22.49 18.43 -16.44
C SER A 168 22.50 18.52 -17.96
N ARG A 169 23.29 19.45 -18.52
CA ARG A 169 23.53 19.55 -19.96
C ARG A 169 25.01 19.76 -20.25
N LYS A 170 25.55 18.96 -21.17
CA LYS A 170 26.89 19.17 -21.73
C LYS A 170 26.83 20.34 -22.71
N THR A 171 27.67 21.34 -22.48
CA THR A 171 27.88 22.51 -23.35
C THR A 171 29.32 22.50 -23.87
N PHE A 172 29.63 23.36 -24.85
CA PHE A 172 31.01 23.53 -25.35
C PHE A 172 32.00 23.94 -24.25
N GLN A 173 31.52 24.59 -23.19
CA GLN A 173 32.33 25.03 -22.03
C GLN A 173 32.32 24.02 -20.86
N GLY A 174 31.76 22.83 -21.05
CA GLY A 174 31.64 21.79 -20.00
C GLY A 174 30.20 21.53 -19.54
N LYS A 175 30.06 20.80 -18.43
CA LYS A 175 28.76 20.42 -17.86
C LYS A 175 28.15 21.59 -17.10
N ARG A 176 26.95 22.02 -17.47
CA ARG A 176 26.17 23.04 -16.76
C ARG A 176 24.89 22.44 -16.19
N ILE A 177 24.44 22.98 -15.06
CA ILE A 177 23.19 22.59 -14.40
C ILE A 177 22.19 23.73 -14.58
N TYR A 178 20.96 23.39 -14.96
CA TYR A 178 19.84 24.32 -15.11
C TYR A 178 18.70 23.88 -14.21
N ASP A 179 17.96 24.84 -13.67
CA ASP A 179 16.78 24.54 -12.87
C ASP A 179 15.52 24.46 -13.74
N PHE A 180 14.82 23.35 -13.61
CA PHE A 180 13.50 23.14 -14.19
C PHE A 180 12.46 23.13 -13.07
N ALA A 181 11.45 23.99 -13.14
CA ALA A 181 10.42 24.11 -12.11
C ALA A 181 9.01 23.98 -12.71
N LEU A 182 8.18 23.18 -12.03
CA LEU A 182 6.79 22.93 -12.42
C LEU A 182 5.91 22.84 -11.19
N ASP A 183 4.65 23.25 -11.29
CA ASP A 183 3.70 23.18 -10.18
C ASP A 183 2.27 22.91 -10.67
N HIS A 184 1.39 22.68 -9.70
CA HIS A 184 -0.03 22.37 -9.92
C HIS A 184 -0.79 23.38 -10.79
N THR A 185 -0.38 24.65 -10.88
CA THR A 185 -1.07 25.66 -11.72
C THR A 185 -1.01 25.33 -13.20
N ARG A 186 -0.01 24.54 -13.62
CA ARG A 186 0.19 24.12 -15.00
C ARG A 186 -0.42 22.74 -15.30
N ARG A 187 -1.10 22.11 -14.34
CA ARG A 187 -1.65 20.75 -14.48
C ARG A 187 -2.55 20.59 -15.71
N SER A 188 -3.32 21.60 -16.07
CA SER A 188 -4.21 21.59 -17.24
C SER A 188 -3.49 21.42 -18.59
N LEU A 189 -2.20 21.74 -18.65
CA LEU A 189 -1.36 21.59 -19.84
C LEU A 189 -0.92 20.13 -20.08
N PHE A 190 -1.20 19.22 -19.15
CA PHE A 190 -0.72 17.85 -19.17
C PHE A 190 -1.87 16.84 -19.22
N GLY A 191 -1.67 15.79 -20.00
CA GLY A 191 -2.63 14.69 -20.16
C GLY A 191 -2.20 13.56 -19.25
N VAL A 192 -2.55 13.67 -17.97
CA VAL A 192 -2.21 12.63 -16.99
C VAL A 192 -3.26 11.53 -17.12
N GLU A 193 -2.95 10.50 -17.89
CA GLU A 193 -3.69 9.24 -17.79
C GLU A 193 -3.47 8.71 -16.36
N SER A 194 -4.56 8.33 -15.69
CA SER A 194 -4.43 7.68 -14.40
C SER A 194 -3.75 6.33 -14.65
N ASP A 195 -2.50 6.17 -14.21
CA ASP A 195 -1.94 4.84 -13.97
C ASP A 195 -3.00 4.06 -13.16
N ALA A 196 -3.45 2.92 -13.69
CA ALA A 196 -4.35 2.03 -12.97
C ALA A 196 -3.81 1.81 -11.55
N GLU A 197 -4.70 1.84 -10.55
CA GLU A 197 -4.35 1.76 -9.12
C GLU A 197 -3.19 0.78 -8.89
N VAL A 198 -2.03 1.35 -8.57
CA VAL A 198 -0.81 0.56 -8.46
C VAL A 198 -0.93 -0.30 -7.19
N GLY A 199 -0.87 -1.62 -7.38
CA GLY A 199 -0.93 -2.63 -6.33
C GLY A 199 0.22 -2.56 -5.33
N PHE A 200 0.40 -3.64 -4.56
CA PHE A 200 1.51 -3.77 -3.60
C PHE A 200 2.87 -3.81 -4.30
N ASP A 201 3.93 -3.31 -3.64
CA ASP A 201 5.26 -3.28 -4.23
C ASP A 201 5.87 -4.69 -4.27
N SER A 202 5.40 -5.58 -3.39
CA SER A 202 5.79 -6.98 -3.35
C SER A 202 4.61 -7.92 -3.05
N ALA A 203 4.76 -9.19 -3.45
CA ALA A 203 3.81 -10.24 -3.06
C ALA A 203 3.73 -10.41 -1.53
N ILE A 204 4.84 -10.15 -0.82
CA ILE A 204 4.93 -10.19 0.64
C ILE A 204 4.12 -9.07 1.26
N GLU A 205 4.21 -7.83 0.78
CA GLU A 205 3.35 -6.75 1.28
C GLU A 205 1.87 -7.02 1.04
N LYS A 206 1.52 -7.61 -0.11
CA LYS A 206 0.14 -8.02 -0.39
C LYS A 206 -0.33 -9.08 0.61
N GLU A 207 0.50 -10.09 0.86
CA GLU A 207 0.23 -11.11 1.86
C GLU A 207 0.05 -10.49 3.24
N PHE A 208 0.96 -9.59 3.66
CA PHE A 208 0.89 -8.89 4.95
C PHE A 208 -0.43 -8.17 5.15
N TYR A 209 -0.86 -7.41 4.14
CA TYR A 209 -2.10 -6.65 4.20
C TYR A 209 -3.35 -7.54 4.31
N GLN A 210 -3.29 -8.75 3.78
CA GLN A 210 -4.38 -9.73 3.86
C GLN A 210 -4.40 -10.51 5.17
N LEU A 211 -3.36 -10.41 6.01
CA LEU A 211 -3.31 -11.07 7.31
C LEU A 211 -4.26 -10.41 8.31
N SER A 212 -4.92 -11.25 9.11
CA SER A 212 -5.74 -10.80 10.24
C SER A 212 -4.93 -10.87 11.52
N PHE A 213 -4.91 -9.76 12.27
CA PHE A 213 -4.21 -9.64 13.54
C PHE A 213 -5.20 -9.43 14.70
N LYS A 214 -6.25 -10.25 14.81
CA LYS A 214 -7.21 -10.30 15.95
C LYS A 214 -7.45 -8.95 16.66
N GLY A 215 -8.29 -8.09 16.09
CA GLY A 215 -8.66 -6.80 16.69
C GLY A 215 -7.73 -5.63 16.34
N TRP A 216 -6.61 -5.89 15.67
CA TRP A 216 -5.76 -4.85 15.08
C TRP A 216 -6.17 -4.55 13.63
N THR A 217 -6.23 -3.27 13.30
CA THR A 217 -6.52 -2.79 11.94
C THR A 217 -5.22 -2.50 11.20
N VAL A 218 -5.07 -3.03 9.99
CA VAL A 218 -3.89 -2.79 9.14
C VAL A 218 -4.13 -1.57 8.25
N GLN A 219 -3.27 -0.56 8.32
CA GLN A 219 -3.26 0.59 7.42
C GLN A 219 -1.95 0.62 6.63
N ARG A 220 -1.99 1.08 5.37
CA ARG A 220 -0.79 1.23 4.52
C ARG A 220 -0.24 2.65 4.62
N GLU A 221 1.08 2.77 4.57
CA GLU A 221 1.79 4.07 4.46
C GLU A 221 1.19 5.15 5.39
N PRO A 222 1.08 4.84 6.70
CA PRO A 222 0.13 5.50 7.59
C PRO A 222 0.52 6.94 7.90
N ILE A 223 1.82 7.20 8.06
CA ILE A 223 2.35 8.50 8.45
C ILE A 223 3.84 8.59 8.07
N VAL A 224 4.31 9.83 7.96
CA VAL A 224 5.73 10.17 7.87
C VAL A 224 6.32 10.23 9.28
N LEU A 225 7.31 9.38 9.57
CA LEU A 225 8.09 9.38 10.81
C LEU A 225 9.41 10.11 10.61
N GLN A 226 9.84 10.85 11.64
CA GLN A 226 11.10 11.60 11.60
C GLN A 226 12.27 10.71 12.05
N ALA A 227 13.33 10.66 11.25
CA ALA A 227 14.54 9.89 11.46
C ALA A 227 15.76 10.83 11.45
N GLY A 228 15.91 11.64 12.51
CA GLY A 228 16.89 12.72 12.58
C GLY A 228 16.60 13.80 11.52
N GLU A 229 17.51 13.96 10.57
CA GLU A 229 17.35 14.81 9.38
C GLU A 229 16.55 14.13 8.25
N TYR A 230 16.36 12.81 8.32
CA TYR A 230 15.61 12.06 7.33
C TYR A 230 14.18 11.84 7.78
N ALA A 231 13.38 11.26 6.89
CA ALA A 231 12.09 10.72 7.23
C ALA A 231 11.90 9.34 6.62
N ILE A 232 11.04 8.55 7.24
CA ILE A 232 10.65 7.22 6.81
C ILE A 232 9.13 7.15 6.83
N ILE A 233 8.57 6.53 5.81
CA ILE A 233 7.16 6.13 5.81
C ILE A 233 7.14 4.63 5.97
N PRO A 234 6.65 4.10 7.11
CA PRO A 234 6.47 2.68 7.31
C PRO A 234 5.57 2.09 6.23
N ASP A 235 5.81 0.84 5.83
CA ASP A 235 4.94 0.14 4.90
C ASP A 235 3.51 -0.02 5.46
N PHE A 236 3.40 -0.32 6.75
CA PHE A 236 2.11 -0.49 7.43
C PHE A 236 2.08 0.12 8.85
N SER A 237 0.88 0.38 9.36
CA SER A 237 0.60 0.41 10.80
C SER A 237 -0.42 -0.66 11.18
N LEU A 238 -0.27 -1.16 12.39
CA LEU A 238 -1.24 -1.96 13.12
C LEU A 238 -1.83 -1.07 14.21
N GLU A 239 -3.15 -0.87 14.18
CA GLU A 239 -3.84 0.04 15.09
C GLU A 239 -4.92 -0.67 15.91
N ARG A 240 -4.90 -0.47 17.23
CA ARG A 240 -5.91 -0.98 18.17
C ARG A 240 -6.00 -0.08 19.39
N ASN A 241 -7.21 0.33 19.77
CA ASN A 241 -7.49 1.09 21.00
C ASN A 241 -6.55 2.30 21.24
N GLY A 242 -6.24 3.07 20.19
CA GLY A 242 -5.33 4.22 20.27
C GLY A 242 -3.84 3.87 20.20
N THR A 243 -3.47 2.60 20.35
CA THR A 243 -2.10 2.11 20.15
C THR A 243 -1.83 1.89 18.67
N ARG A 244 -0.68 2.39 18.23
CA ARG A 244 -0.22 2.31 16.84
C ARG A 244 1.20 1.72 16.82
N ILE A 245 1.34 0.60 16.12
CA ILE A 245 2.63 -0.07 15.92
C ILE A 245 2.93 -0.06 14.42
N TYR A 246 4.11 0.41 14.06
CA TYR A 246 4.56 0.49 12.67
C TYR A 246 5.21 -0.82 12.23
N VAL A 247 5.08 -1.14 10.95
CA VAL A 247 5.72 -2.30 10.35
C VAL A 247 6.45 -1.87 9.09
N GLU A 248 7.71 -2.23 8.97
CA GLU A 248 8.53 -2.01 7.79
C GLU A 248 9.04 -3.35 7.25
N ILE A 249 8.79 -3.59 5.96
CA ILE A 249 9.21 -4.80 5.26
C ILE A 249 10.48 -4.49 4.46
N ILE A 250 11.54 -5.23 4.75
CA ILE A 250 12.84 -5.08 4.12
C ILE A 250 13.05 -6.28 3.20
N GLY A 251 12.73 -6.07 1.92
CA GLY A 251 12.95 -7.00 0.82
C GLY A 251 14.26 -6.76 0.07
N PHE A 252 14.33 -7.22 -1.19
CA PHE A 252 15.52 -7.13 -2.03
C PHE A 252 15.86 -5.68 -2.40
N TRP A 253 17.02 -5.21 -1.94
CA TRP A 253 17.58 -3.89 -2.26
C TRP A 253 19.09 -4.03 -2.51
N THR A 254 19.70 -3.05 -3.18
CA THR A 254 21.17 -3.04 -3.30
C THR A 254 21.81 -2.90 -1.90
N PRO A 255 23.00 -3.47 -1.66
CA PRO A 255 23.69 -3.35 -0.37
C PRO A 255 23.83 -1.90 0.13
N GLU A 256 24.08 -0.97 -0.79
CA GLU A 256 24.19 0.45 -0.49
C GLU A 256 22.86 1.04 -0.02
N TYR A 257 21.76 0.74 -0.73
CA TYR A 257 20.43 1.18 -0.33
C TYR A 257 20.02 0.61 1.03
N LEU A 258 20.31 -0.67 1.25
CA LEU A 258 20.04 -1.34 2.52
C LEU A 258 20.79 -0.67 3.68
N LYS A 259 22.07 -0.37 3.50
CA LYS A 259 22.88 0.34 4.51
C LYS A 259 22.29 1.71 4.86
N HIS A 260 21.86 2.49 3.87
CA HIS A 260 21.21 3.78 4.12
C HIS A 260 19.85 3.64 4.80
N LYS A 261 19.06 2.63 4.41
CA LYS A 261 17.77 2.34 5.05
C LYS A 261 17.97 1.99 6.53
N ILE A 262 18.95 1.13 6.84
CA ILE A 262 19.33 0.77 8.22
C ILE A 262 19.72 2.02 9.02
N GLN A 263 20.56 2.90 8.47
CA GLN A 263 20.97 4.13 9.15
C GLN A 263 19.76 4.99 9.54
N LYS A 264 18.81 5.19 8.62
CA LYS A 264 17.60 5.97 8.91
C LYS A 264 16.74 5.29 9.97
N LEU A 265 16.53 3.97 9.88
CA LEU A 265 15.74 3.22 10.86
C LEU A 265 16.37 3.31 12.26
N ASN A 266 17.70 3.29 12.34
CA ASN A 266 18.45 3.47 13.57
C ASN A 266 18.41 4.91 14.11
N LEU A 267 17.87 5.89 13.37
CA LEU A 267 17.68 7.27 13.83
C LEU A 267 16.23 7.59 14.21
N LEU A 268 15.29 6.65 14.05
CA LEU A 268 13.90 6.83 14.47
C LEU A 268 13.79 6.99 15.99
N GLN A 269 12.83 7.80 16.44
CA GLN A 269 12.50 7.92 17.86
C GLN A 269 11.52 6.81 18.29
N GLU A 270 10.60 6.44 17.41
CA GLU A 270 9.54 5.45 17.62
C GLU A 270 10.01 3.99 17.47
N LYS A 271 11.29 3.71 17.74
CA LYS A 271 11.88 2.35 17.60
C LYS A 271 11.15 1.31 18.44
N GLU A 272 10.70 1.71 19.62
CA GLU A 272 9.93 0.86 20.53
C GLU A 272 8.55 0.50 19.99
N SER A 273 8.06 1.14 18.93
CA SER A 273 6.76 0.86 18.28
C SER A 273 6.94 0.46 16.81
N LEU A 274 8.09 -0.12 16.45
CA LEU A 274 8.42 -0.50 15.08
C LEU A 274 8.80 -1.98 15.01
N ILE A 275 8.07 -2.74 14.20
CA ILE A 275 8.39 -4.12 13.83
C ILE A 275 9.12 -4.10 12.49
N LEU A 276 10.32 -4.68 12.45
CA LEU A 276 11.11 -4.84 11.23
C LEU A 276 11.00 -6.27 10.73
N LEU A 277 10.48 -6.45 9.52
CA LEU A 277 10.47 -7.74 8.83
C LEU A 277 11.61 -7.76 7.81
N VAL A 278 12.65 -8.56 8.04
CA VAL A 278 13.86 -8.60 7.20
C VAL A 278 13.96 -9.91 6.44
N ASN A 279 14.16 -9.84 5.12
CA ASN A 279 14.35 -11.04 4.31
C ASN A 279 15.69 -11.72 4.64
N ARG A 280 15.66 -13.02 4.98
CA ARG A 280 16.84 -13.83 5.32
C ARG A 280 17.88 -13.90 4.20
N ASN A 281 17.49 -13.69 2.96
CA ASN A 281 18.38 -13.77 1.80
C ASN A 281 19.16 -12.47 1.55
N LEU A 282 18.98 -11.45 2.38
CA LEU A 282 19.75 -10.22 2.29
C LEU A 282 21.13 -10.38 2.91
N ALA A 283 22.11 -9.70 2.31
CA ALA A 283 23.47 -9.62 2.83
C ALA A 283 23.56 -8.67 4.04
N CYS A 284 22.78 -8.94 5.09
CA CYS A 284 22.82 -8.23 6.38
C CYS A 284 22.65 -9.22 7.53
N THR A 285 23.36 -8.99 8.65
CA THR A 285 23.41 -9.95 9.77
C THR A 285 22.35 -9.73 10.84
N GLY A 286 21.43 -8.78 10.67
CA GLY A 286 20.45 -8.41 11.69
C GLY A 286 20.99 -7.51 12.79
N SER A 287 22.23 -7.76 13.24
CA SER A 287 22.93 -6.94 14.24
C SER A 287 23.17 -5.48 13.82
N GLU A 288 22.98 -5.18 12.55
CA GLU A 288 23.03 -3.82 12.00
C GLU A 288 21.78 -2.98 12.37
N PHE A 289 20.67 -3.64 12.72
CA PHE A 289 19.42 -2.99 13.13
C PHE A 289 19.37 -2.78 14.64
N GLN A 290 19.22 -1.52 15.08
CA GLN A 290 18.97 -1.15 16.47
C GLN A 290 17.47 -1.12 16.75
N ALA A 291 16.80 -2.27 16.56
CA ALA A 291 15.38 -2.43 16.80
C ALA A 291 15.12 -3.66 17.68
N GLU A 292 14.25 -3.51 18.66
CA GLU A 292 13.89 -4.61 19.58
C GLU A 292 13.02 -5.66 18.87
N ASN A 293 12.10 -5.23 18.02
CA ASN A 293 11.16 -6.09 17.31
C ASN A 293 11.64 -6.44 15.90
N LEU A 294 12.78 -7.12 15.81
CA LEU A 294 13.35 -7.61 14.56
C LEU A 294 12.91 -9.05 14.29
N LEU A 295 12.21 -9.27 13.18
CA LEU A 295 11.82 -10.60 12.71
C LEU A 295 12.39 -10.88 11.32
N PHE A 296 12.73 -12.14 11.09
CA PHE A 296 13.25 -12.60 9.80
C PHE A 296 12.22 -13.44 9.05
N TYR A 297 12.04 -13.14 7.77
CA TYR A 297 11.17 -13.89 6.88
C TYR A 297 11.94 -14.39 5.66
N ASP A 298 11.41 -15.40 4.97
CA ASP A 298 11.95 -15.89 3.70
C ASP A 298 10.95 -15.69 2.55
N LYS A 299 10.01 -16.61 2.40
CA LYS A 299 8.89 -16.59 1.46
C LYS A 299 7.56 -16.32 2.16
N LYS A 300 7.49 -16.44 3.48
CA LYS A 300 6.26 -16.27 4.27
C LYS A 300 6.48 -15.37 5.48
N ILE A 301 5.43 -14.63 5.83
CA ILE A 301 5.47 -13.72 6.97
C ILE A 301 5.34 -14.51 8.29
N PRO A 302 6.18 -14.23 9.31
CA PRO A 302 6.11 -14.86 10.64
C PRO A 302 4.92 -14.33 11.44
N HIS A 303 3.70 -14.73 11.05
CA HIS A 303 2.44 -14.21 11.58
C HIS A 303 2.27 -14.47 13.08
N LEU A 304 2.66 -15.65 13.57
CA LEU A 304 2.54 -16.01 14.99
C LEU A 304 3.47 -15.18 15.87
N GLU A 305 4.69 -14.92 15.39
CA GLU A 305 5.68 -14.08 16.07
C GLU A 305 5.20 -12.63 16.16
N ILE A 306 4.60 -12.10 15.08
CA ILE A 306 3.99 -10.76 15.10
C ILE A 306 2.87 -10.73 16.15
N ILE A 307 1.97 -11.71 16.18
CA ILE A 307 0.92 -11.78 17.21
C ILE A 307 1.51 -11.81 18.62
N LYS A 308 2.60 -12.53 18.84
CA LYS A 308 3.29 -12.57 20.14
C LYS A 308 3.81 -11.20 20.55
N ILE A 309 4.40 -10.45 19.62
CA ILE A 309 4.85 -9.08 19.85
C ILE A 309 3.66 -8.17 20.18
N LEU A 310 2.58 -8.22 19.39
CA LEU A 310 1.36 -7.43 19.62
C LEU A 310 0.76 -7.67 21.01
N ARG A 311 0.75 -8.93 21.48
CA ARG A 311 0.32 -9.25 22.85
C ARG A 311 1.17 -8.59 23.92
N GLY A 312 2.48 -8.52 23.72
CA GLY A 312 3.38 -7.82 24.64
C GLY A 312 3.03 -6.32 24.76
N TYR A 313 2.67 -5.67 23.66
CA TYR A 313 2.17 -4.30 23.68
C TYR A 313 0.82 -4.17 24.39
N GLU A 314 -0.11 -5.11 24.16
CA GLU A 314 -1.40 -5.14 24.85
C GLU A 314 -1.23 -5.28 26.37
N GLU A 315 -0.31 -6.15 26.82
CA GLU A 315 0.00 -6.35 28.24
C GLU A 315 0.66 -5.11 28.86
N LYS A 316 1.62 -4.48 28.15
CA LYS A 316 2.26 -3.23 28.59
C LYS A 316 1.24 -2.10 28.73
N GLN A 317 0.41 -1.89 27.71
CA GLN A 317 -0.65 -0.89 27.73
C GLN A 317 -1.62 -1.15 28.89
N LYS A 318 -2.05 -2.40 29.09
CA LYS A 318 -2.94 -2.75 30.20
C LYS A 318 -2.30 -2.44 31.55
N ALA A 319 -1.02 -2.74 31.74
CA ALA A 319 -0.30 -2.44 32.98
C ALA A 319 -0.18 -0.94 33.22
N GLU A 320 0.10 -0.14 32.19
CA GLU A 320 0.14 1.33 32.27
C GLU A 320 -1.24 1.92 32.62
N GLU A 321 -2.31 1.41 32.02
CA GLU A 321 -3.68 1.81 32.32
C GLU A 321 -4.08 1.44 33.75
N LEU A 322 -3.74 0.25 34.22
CA LEU A 322 -3.95 -0.17 35.61
C LEU A 322 -3.21 0.74 36.59
N ALA A 323 -1.93 1.01 36.35
CA ALA A 323 -1.14 1.90 37.19
C ALA A 323 -1.68 3.34 37.22
N ARG A 324 -2.29 3.81 36.12
CA ARG A 324 -2.98 5.10 36.09
C ARG A 324 -4.26 5.09 36.92
N LEU A 325 -4.98 3.98 36.94
CA LEU A 325 -6.20 3.81 37.72
C LEU A 325 -5.93 3.54 39.20
N GLU A 326 -4.74 3.04 39.55
CA GLU A 326 -4.31 2.87 40.94
C GLU A 326 -4.31 4.21 41.69
N GLY A 327 -5.10 4.29 42.77
CA GLY A 327 -5.24 5.49 43.57
C GLY A 327 -6.26 6.52 43.02
N MET A 328 -6.88 6.29 41.86
CA MET A 328 -7.99 7.10 41.38
C MET A 328 -9.34 6.59 41.92
N GLU A 329 -10.15 7.49 42.48
CA GLU A 329 -11.57 7.21 42.73
C GLU A 329 -12.33 7.24 41.40
N ILE A 330 -12.75 6.07 40.93
CA ILE A 330 -13.53 5.95 39.70
C ILE A 330 -14.99 6.32 40.01
N SER A 331 -15.40 7.49 39.54
CA SER A 331 -16.80 7.93 39.57
C SER A 331 -17.60 7.19 38.50
N LEU A 332 -18.26 6.11 38.92
CA LEU A 332 -19.08 5.28 38.04
C LEU A 332 -20.37 5.99 37.58
N GLY A 333 -20.70 7.16 38.12
CA GLY A 333 -21.96 7.89 37.87
C GLY A 333 -22.96 7.69 39.02
N SER A 334 -24.19 8.20 38.85
CA SER A 334 -25.28 8.12 39.83
C SER A 334 -25.54 6.68 40.31
N ASP A 335 -26.35 6.51 41.37
CA ASP A 335 -26.94 5.23 41.81
C ASP A 335 -27.92 4.63 40.78
N ALA A 336 -27.60 4.73 39.49
CA ALA A 336 -28.28 4.03 38.43
C ALA A 336 -28.10 2.52 38.67
N GLY A 337 -29.20 1.79 38.58
CA GLY A 337 -29.21 0.36 38.83
C GLY A 337 -28.39 -0.46 37.81
N VAL A 338 -28.06 0.12 36.66
CA VAL A 338 -27.17 -0.48 35.64
C VAL A 338 -26.19 0.58 35.14
N ILE A 339 -24.90 0.25 35.16
CA ILE A 339 -23.80 1.13 34.75
C ILE A 339 -23.06 0.49 33.59
N ASP A 340 -22.95 1.21 32.47
CA ASP A 340 -22.19 0.78 31.29
C ASP A 340 -20.70 1.07 31.48
N LEU A 341 -19.87 0.03 31.57
CA LEU A 341 -18.43 0.20 31.76
C LEU A 341 -17.74 0.72 30.50
N GLU A 342 -18.32 0.60 29.31
CA GLU A 342 -17.75 1.20 28.10
C GLU A 342 -17.76 2.73 28.19
N GLU A 343 -18.84 3.31 28.74
CA GLU A 343 -18.95 4.75 28.94
C GLU A 343 -18.00 5.24 30.03
N VAL A 344 -17.85 4.47 31.11
CA VAL A 344 -16.86 4.76 32.16
C VAL A 344 -15.45 4.71 31.57
N ALA A 345 -15.12 3.65 30.84
CA ALA A 345 -13.80 3.47 30.24
C ALA A 345 -13.46 4.63 29.29
N ARG A 346 -14.44 5.09 28.50
CA ARG A 346 -14.31 6.28 27.64
C ARG A 346 -14.08 7.57 28.43
N ARG A 347 -14.81 7.79 29.53
CA ARG A 347 -14.63 8.97 30.41
C ARG A 347 -13.21 9.04 30.98
N TYR A 348 -12.66 7.89 31.35
CA TYR A 348 -11.33 7.78 31.93
C TYR A 348 -10.22 7.51 30.89
N GLY A 349 -10.55 7.35 29.60
CA GLY A 349 -9.60 7.07 28.53
C GLY A 349 -8.81 5.77 28.70
N VAL A 350 -9.43 4.73 29.27
CA VAL A 350 -8.82 3.41 29.51
C VAL A 350 -9.57 2.32 28.74
N GLY A 351 -8.96 1.13 28.61
CA GLY A 351 -9.63 -0.08 28.14
C GLY A 351 -10.62 -0.63 29.17
N ILE A 352 -11.61 -1.38 28.67
CA ILE A 352 -12.66 -2.02 29.49
C ILE A 352 -12.05 -3.07 30.44
N GLU A 353 -11.09 -3.86 29.97
CA GLU A 353 -10.48 -4.94 30.76
C GLU A 353 -9.68 -4.42 31.98
N PRO A 354 -8.76 -3.45 31.85
CA PRO A 354 -8.11 -2.86 33.02
C PRO A 354 -9.13 -2.21 33.97
N LEU A 355 -10.16 -1.53 33.47
CA LEU A 355 -11.24 -0.97 34.30
C LEU A 355 -11.96 -2.05 35.11
N LYS A 356 -12.32 -3.19 34.50
CA LYS A 356 -12.96 -4.33 35.19
C LYS A 356 -12.08 -4.89 36.31
N GLU A 357 -10.77 -4.98 36.11
CA GLU A 357 -9.83 -5.44 37.13
C GLU A 357 -9.74 -4.47 38.30
N THR A 358 -9.65 -3.16 38.04
CA THR A 358 -9.67 -2.15 39.11
C THR A 358 -10.96 -2.20 39.92
N ILE A 359 -12.12 -2.32 39.27
CA ILE A 359 -13.42 -2.39 39.94
C ILE A 359 -13.54 -3.66 40.81
N LYS A 360 -13.06 -4.81 40.33
CA LYS A 360 -13.00 -6.04 41.12
C LYS A 360 -12.12 -5.87 42.37
N GLY A 361 -11.00 -5.15 42.26
CA GLY A 361 -10.12 -4.85 43.39
C GLY A 361 -10.70 -3.85 44.39
N GLN A 362 -11.51 -2.89 43.94
CA GLN A 362 -12.13 -1.85 44.77
C GLN A 362 -13.40 -2.32 45.51
N ASN A 363 -13.87 -3.55 45.23
CA ASN A 363 -14.89 -4.27 46.01
C ASN A 363 -16.14 -3.43 46.34
N ARG A 364 -16.81 -2.89 45.30
CA ARG A 364 -18.07 -2.14 45.48
C ARG A 364 -19.18 -3.09 45.96
N LEU A 365 -19.43 -3.08 47.27
CA LEU A 365 -20.51 -3.82 47.91
C LEU A 365 -21.87 -3.44 47.24
N GLY A 366 -22.64 -4.45 46.85
CA GLY A 366 -24.00 -4.26 46.29
C GLY A 366 -24.08 -4.15 44.76
N PHE A 367 -22.99 -4.37 44.00
CA PHE A 367 -23.03 -4.48 42.54
C PHE A 367 -22.42 -5.80 42.05
N SER A 368 -22.96 -6.35 40.97
CA SER A 368 -22.42 -7.52 40.27
C SER A 368 -21.99 -7.17 38.85
N LEU A 369 -20.85 -7.69 38.43
CA LEU A 369 -20.34 -7.54 37.07
C LEU A 369 -21.02 -8.55 36.15
N ILE A 370 -21.73 -8.06 35.13
CA ILE A 370 -22.43 -8.86 34.13
C ILE A 370 -22.01 -8.34 32.75
N GLY A 371 -21.14 -9.09 32.07
CA GLY A 371 -20.52 -8.70 30.80
C GLY A 371 -19.65 -7.46 30.97
N ASP A 372 -20.03 -6.40 30.26
CA ASP A 372 -19.41 -5.07 30.30
C ASP A 372 -20.24 -4.08 31.14
N GLN A 373 -21.15 -4.58 31.99
CA GLN A 373 -22.02 -3.75 32.83
C GLN A 373 -21.88 -4.10 34.31
N LEU A 374 -21.98 -3.09 35.18
CA LEU A 374 -22.23 -3.28 36.61
C LEU A 374 -23.71 -3.12 36.90
N VAL A 375 -24.32 -4.11 37.55
CA VAL A 375 -25.74 -4.11 37.90
C VAL A 375 -25.88 -4.12 39.41
N SER A 376 -26.71 -3.22 39.95
CA SER A 376 -26.98 -3.14 41.38
C SER A 376 -27.77 -4.36 41.85
N GLN A 377 -27.58 -4.72 43.11
CA GLN A 377 -28.28 -5.85 43.71
C GLN A 377 -29.80 -5.64 43.74
N HIS A 378 -30.24 -4.39 43.87
CA HIS A 378 -31.67 -4.03 43.80
C HIS A 378 -32.30 -4.39 42.45
N VAL A 379 -31.64 -4.03 41.34
CA VAL A 379 -32.12 -4.39 39.99
C VAL A 379 -32.10 -5.90 39.78
N LEU A 380 -31.09 -6.60 40.30
CA LEU A 380 -31.06 -8.06 40.23
C LEU A 380 -32.20 -8.72 41.01
N GLU A 381 -32.60 -8.15 42.15
CA GLU A 381 -33.75 -8.62 42.92
C GLU A 381 -35.07 -8.37 42.18
N GLU A 382 -35.24 -7.20 41.56
CA GLU A 382 -36.41 -6.88 40.72
C GLU A 382 -36.52 -7.84 39.53
N ILE A 383 -35.41 -8.05 38.81
CA ILE A 383 -35.36 -8.99 37.68
C ILE A 383 -35.64 -10.42 38.16
N LYS A 384 -35.11 -10.81 39.33
CA LYS A 384 -35.36 -12.14 39.89
C LYS A 384 -36.84 -12.35 40.17
N ALA A 385 -37.53 -11.34 40.70
CA ALA A 385 -38.97 -11.39 40.94
C ALA A 385 -39.78 -11.44 39.64
N GLU A 386 -39.40 -10.66 38.62
CA GLU A 386 -40.04 -10.69 37.29
C GLU A 386 -39.78 -12.01 36.53
N LEU A 387 -38.66 -12.69 36.78
CA LEU A 387 -38.34 -13.99 36.20
C LEU A 387 -39.08 -15.15 36.87
N GLU A 388 -39.67 -14.98 38.06
CA GLU A 388 -40.40 -16.05 38.71
C GLU A 388 -41.65 -16.44 37.89
N GLY A 389 -41.69 -17.71 37.46
CA GLY A 389 -42.78 -18.25 36.63
C GLY A 389 -42.57 -18.11 35.12
N VAL A 390 -41.51 -17.43 34.67
CA VAL A 390 -41.15 -17.34 33.25
C VAL A 390 -40.49 -18.64 32.80
N LYS A 391 -40.97 -19.22 31.69
CA LYS A 391 -40.43 -20.47 31.11
C LYS A 391 -39.75 -20.26 29.77
N LYS A 392 -40.23 -19.32 28.95
CA LYS A 392 -39.67 -19.04 27.63
C LYS A 392 -38.44 -18.14 27.74
N HIS A 393 -37.38 -18.49 27.01
CA HIS A 393 -36.17 -17.69 26.96
C HIS A 393 -36.40 -16.29 26.36
N ASP A 394 -37.24 -16.17 25.32
CA ASP A 394 -37.56 -14.89 24.69
C ASP A 394 -38.24 -13.91 25.66
N ASP A 395 -39.15 -14.39 26.51
CA ASP A 395 -39.81 -13.56 27.50
C ASP A 395 -38.84 -13.11 28.60
N ALA A 396 -37.86 -13.95 28.97
CA ALA A 396 -36.76 -13.57 29.85
C ALA A 396 -35.86 -12.49 29.23
N LEU A 397 -35.54 -12.59 27.93
CA LEU A 397 -34.77 -11.57 27.21
C LEU A 397 -35.46 -10.20 27.27
N LYS A 398 -36.78 -10.14 27.07
CA LYS A 398 -37.55 -8.89 27.13
C LYS A 398 -37.44 -8.21 28.50
N ILE A 399 -37.39 -8.98 29.59
CA ILE A 399 -37.19 -8.45 30.94
C ILE A 399 -35.81 -7.82 31.07
N PHE A 400 -34.75 -8.51 30.66
CA PHE A 400 -33.39 -7.97 30.71
C PHE A 400 -33.21 -6.72 29.85
N VAL A 401 -33.81 -6.68 28.65
CA VAL A 401 -33.78 -5.51 27.76
C VAL A 401 -34.46 -4.31 28.42
N ARG A 402 -35.60 -4.51 29.10
CA ARG A 402 -36.32 -3.44 29.82
C ARG A 402 -35.47 -2.81 30.92
N HIS A 403 -34.69 -3.63 31.61
CA HIS A 403 -33.75 -3.21 32.65
C HIS A 403 -32.38 -2.77 32.10
N GLY A 404 -32.18 -2.78 30.79
CA GLY A 404 -30.96 -2.30 30.14
C GLY A 404 -29.76 -3.25 30.22
N ILE A 405 -29.96 -4.54 30.56
CA ILE A 405 -28.90 -5.56 30.63
C ILE A 405 -28.66 -6.14 29.24
N ARG A 406 -27.40 -6.17 28.78
CA ARG A 406 -27.00 -6.68 27.45
C ARG A 406 -26.48 -8.12 27.48
N ALA A 407 -25.84 -8.53 28.57
CA ALA A 407 -25.21 -9.85 28.70
C ALA A 407 -26.15 -10.89 29.33
N TYR A 408 -27.21 -11.24 28.61
CA TYR A 408 -28.33 -12.09 29.07
C TYR A 408 -27.89 -13.44 29.64
N SER A 409 -26.97 -14.14 28.97
CA SER A 409 -26.53 -15.48 29.38
C SER A 409 -25.81 -15.47 30.73
N GLN A 410 -24.99 -14.43 30.97
CA GLN A 410 -24.31 -14.26 32.25
C GLN A 410 -25.28 -13.84 33.35
N ALA A 411 -26.25 -12.97 33.02
CA ALA A 411 -27.29 -12.55 33.96
C ALA A 411 -28.16 -13.73 34.43
N LEU A 412 -28.61 -14.59 33.51
CA LEU A 412 -29.35 -15.80 33.84
C LEU A 412 -28.55 -16.73 34.75
N THR A 413 -27.28 -16.96 34.41
CA THR A 413 -26.39 -17.83 35.21
C THR A 413 -26.21 -17.28 36.63
N LEU A 414 -26.03 -15.97 36.77
CA LEU A 414 -25.89 -15.29 38.07
C LEU A 414 -27.17 -15.41 38.92
N LEU A 415 -28.34 -15.35 38.29
CA LEU A 415 -29.64 -15.47 38.94
C LEU A 415 -30.07 -16.93 39.21
N GLY A 416 -29.22 -17.91 38.86
CA GLY A 416 -29.46 -19.34 39.08
C GLY A 416 -30.35 -19.99 38.03
N TYR A 417 -30.35 -19.48 36.79
CA TYR A 417 -31.09 -20.07 35.66
C TYR A 417 -30.13 -20.61 34.60
N LYS A 418 -30.52 -21.70 33.93
CA LYS A 418 -29.86 -22.25 32.74
C LYS A 418 -30.82 -22.29 31.57
N VAL A 419 -30.29 -22.06 30.38
CA VAL A 419 -31.05 -22.17 29.13
C VAL A 419 -31.00 -23.61 28.63
N LYS A 420 -32.16 -24.22 28.40
CA LYS A 420 -32.32 -25.51 27.74
C LYS A 420 -32.74 -25.28 26.30
N TRP A 421 -31.88 -25.71 25.38
CA TRP A 421 -32.14 -25.66 23.95
C TRP A 421 -32.82 -26.97 23.53
N SER A 422 -33.99 -26.87 22.92
CA SER A 422 -34.75 -28.02 22.40
C SER A 422 -34.57 -28.21 20.88
N GLY A 423 -33.78 -27.36 20.21
CA GLY A 423 -33.46 -27.40 18.79
C GLY A 423 -32.55 -26.25 18.33
N LEU A 424 -32.43 -26.05 17.01
CA LEU A 424 -31.69 -24.92 16.39
C LEU A 424 -32.51 -23.62 16.33
N ASP A 425 -33.82 -23.72 16.57
CA ASP A 425 -34.73 -22.58 16.58
C ASP A 425 -34.69 -21.89 17.96
N PRO A 426 -34.23 -20.62 18.04
CA PRO A 426 -34.13 -19.89 19.30
C PRO A 426 -35.44 -19.70 20.05
N ASP A 427 -36.58 -19.75 19.34
CA ASP A 427 -37.89 -19.52 19.94
C ASP A 427 -38.37 -20.69 20.82
N ASN A 428 -37.74 -21.85 20.66
CA ASN A 428 -38.04 -23.05 21.46
C ASN A 428 -37.14 -23.20 22.71
N ALA A 429 -36.29 -22.21 22.99
CA ALA A 429 -35.43 -22.22 24.16
C ALA A 429 -36.23 -21.92 25.45
N GLU A 430 -36.00 -22.73 26.48
CA GLU A 430 -36.62 -22.57 27.80
C GLU A 430 -35.58 -22.23 28.85
N ILE A 431 -35.98 -21.48 29.89
CA ILE A 431 -35.16 -21.22 31.08
C ILE A 431 -35.57 -22.13 32.23
N LEU A 432 -34.60 -22.71 32.91
CA LEU A 432 -34.78 -23.61 34.05
C LEU A 432 -34.02 -23.09 35.26
N LYS A 433 -34.68 -22.99 36.41
CA LYS A 433 -34.05 -22.67 37.69
C LYS A 433 -33.18 -23.85 38.15
N VAL A 434 -31.95 -23.58 38.53
CA VAL A 434 -30.91 -24.56 38.94
C VAL A 434 -30.84 -24.64 40.44
#